data_AF-A0A520BCK8-F1
#
_entry.id   AF-A0A520BCK8-F1
#
_cell.length_a   1.000
_cell.length_b   1.000
_cell.length_c   1.000
_cell.angle_alpha   90.00
_cell.angle_beta   90.00
_cell.angle_gamma   90.00
#
_symmetry.space_group_name_H-M   'P 1'
#
loop_
_entity.id
_entity.type
_entity.pdbx_description
1 polymer ?
#
loop_
_entity_poly.entity_id
_entity_poly.type
_entity_poly.pdbx_seq_one_letter_code
_entity_poly.pdbx_strand_id
1 'polypeptide(L)'
;PPWLAGALSQFSAEWLRLSAPLQAARLKRTLHLSAAMLALGAAMSLYLRGILTQYRVGWESTFLDAAQVHGLLSLLFAPAMALLRMPGFTLEQVQALQAPMAAPGGSGALWVHLYAATLLLLVIVPRLLLAALAWRREKRLAATFPVDLAHPYFSRLCAGLTPDAAACLWVRPYSYRVNDTLRGNLAEIARRLLGEQAGLVLEASTDYGADIAAAVAPAGALCAALFPLSATPEPENHGEFLDQLKRAGAVVALVDESGYLERLGSQAAGRAAERAALWRQFCARHETPMALVNLADPQRHPEDIEALLTQRQAVR
;
A
#
# COMPACT_ATOMS: atom_id res chain seq x y z
N PRO A 1 -24.78 -9.83 25.94
CA PRO A 1 -24.88 -10.40 27.31
C PRO A 1 -23.67 -9.99 28.16
N PRO A 2 -23.77 -9.92 29.49
CA PRO A 2 -22.73 -9.36 30.37
C PRO A 2 -21.38 -10.10 30.30
N TRP A 3 -21.39 -11.41 30.03
CA TRP A 3 -20.16 -12.20 29.86
C TRP A 3 -19.36 -11.82 28.60
N LEU A 4 -20.02 -11.40 27.50
CA LEU A 4 -19.33 -10.88 26.31
C LEU A 4 -18.63 -9.55 26.60
N ALA A 5 -19.26 -8.68 27.40
CA ALA A 5 -18.66 -7.40 27.78
C ALA A 5 -17.41 -7.60 28.65
N GLY A 6 -17.45 -8.58 29.56
CA GLY A 6 -16.28 -8.98 30.36
C GLY A 6 -15.15 -9.58 29.53
N ALA A 7 -15.47 -10.43 28.56
CA ALA A 7 -14.47 -11.00 27.65
C ALA A 7 -13.82 -9.92 26.76
N LEU A 8 -14.62 -8.98 26.24
CA LEU A 8 -14.12 -7.89 25.40
C LEU A 8 -13.19 -6.94 26.16
N SER A 9 -13.50 -6.64 27.43
CA SER A 9 -12.65 -5.75 28.24
C SER A 9 -11.31 -6.40 28.58
N GLN A 10 -11.30 -7.69 28.93
CA GLN A 10 -10.07 -8.47 29.15
C GLN A 10 -9.22 -8.54 27.89
N PHE A 11 -9.84 -8.91 26.76
CA PHE A 11 -9.17 -8.93 25.46
C PHE A 11 -8.57 -7.56 25.12
N SER A 12 -9.33 -6.47 25.29
CA SER A 12 -8.86 -5.12 24.99
C SER A 12 -7.65 -4.73 25.85
N ALA A 13 -7.67 -5.08 27.14
CA ALA A 13 -6.56 -4.81 28.05
C ALA A 13 -5.29 -5.60 27.68
N GLU A 14 -5.44 -6.88 27.37
CA GLU A 14 -4.32 -7.73 26.93
C GLU A 14 -3.76 -7.28 25.58
N TRP A 15 -4.65 -6.99 24.63
CA TRP A 15 -4.27 -6.49 23.32
C TRP A 15 -3.53 -5.15 23.39
N LEU A 16 -4.01 -4.21 24.22
CA LEU A 16 -3.33 -2.94 24.46
C LEU A 16 -1.95 -3.17 25.07
N ARG A 17 -1.82 -4.06 26.05
CA ARG A 17 -0.53 -4.37 26.67
C ARG A 17 0.47 -4.99 25.68
N LEU A 18 0.01 -5.91 24.83
CA LEU A 18 0.84 -6.56 23.81
C LEU A 18 1.23 -5.61 22.68
N SER A 19 0.31 -4.77 22.22
CA SER A 19 0.52 -3.85 21.09
C SER A 19 1.15 -2.51 21.49
N ALA A 20 1.11 -2.12 22.77
CA ALA A 20 1.66 -0.85 23.28
C ALA A 20 3.08 -0.51 22.78
N PRO A 21 4.10 -1.40 22.86
CA PRO A 21 5.45 -1.04 22.41
C PRO A 21 5.52 -0.77 20.90
N LEU A 22 4.74 -1.51 20.10
CA LEU A 22 4.67 -1.31 18.65
C LEU A 22 3.94 -0.01 18.30
N GLN A 23 2.80 0.25 18.94
CA GLN A 23 2.03 1.48 18.77
C GLN A 23 2.83 2.71 19.20
N ALA A 24 3.58 2.63 20.30
CA ALA A 24 4.45 3.71 20.75
C ALA A 24 5.59 3.97 19.75
N ALA A 25 6.18 2.94 19.14
CA ALA A 25 7.20 3.12 18.10
C ALA A 25 6.62 3.81 16.85
N ARG A 26 5.42 3.41 16.41
CA ARG A 26 4.69 4.05 15.30
C ARG A 26 4.40 5.52 15.59
N LEU A 27 3.86 5.83 16.77
CA LEU A 27 3.54 7.20 17.19
C LEU A 27 4.79 8.07 17.28
N LYS A 28 5.90 7.56 17.84
CA LYS A 28 7.17 8.29 17.87
C LYS A 28 7.66 8.60 16.45
N ARG A 29 7.60 7.62 15.54
CA ARG A 29 7.99 7.82 14.13
C ARG A 29 7.15 8.90 13.46
N THR A 30 5.83 8.83 13.59
CA THR A 30 4.93 9.82 12.97
C THR A 30 5.18 11.21 13.53
N LEU A 31 5.29 11.38 14.85
CA LEU A 31 5.57 12.67 15.48
C LEU A 31 6.92 13.26 15.02
N HIS A 32 7.97 12.44 14.92
CA HIS A 32 9.26 12.91 14.43
C HIS A 32 9.21 13.33 12.95
N LEU A 33 8.54 12.55 12.10
CA LEU A 33 8.35 12.90 10.69
C LEU A 33 7.51 14.18 10.53
N SER A 34 6.40 14.31 11.26
CA SER A 34 5.57 15.51 11.24
C SER A 34 6.37 16.75 11.66
N ALA A 35 7.18 16.66 12.72
CA ALA A 35 8.04 17.75 13.14
C ALA A 35 9.10 18.12 12.09
N ALA A 36 9.73 17.11 11.46
CA ALA A 36 10.70 17.33 10.39
C ALA A 36 10.06 17.99 9.16
N MET A 37 8.87 17.53 8.75
CA MET A 37 8.13 18.07 7.61
C MET A 37 7.63 19.48 7.87
N LEU A 38 7.19 19.78 9.10
CA LEU A 38 6.82 21.15 9.48
C LEU A 38 8.02 22.10 9.38
N ALA A 39 9.17 21.70 9.91
CA ALA A 39 10.40 22.49 9.82
C ALA A 39 10.89 22.66 8.37
N LEU A 40 10.78 21.60 7.56
CA LEU A 40 11.07 21.65 6.13
C LEU A 40 10.13 22.62 5.39
N GLY A 41 8.82 22.56 5.67
CA GLY A 41 7.83 23.48 5.11
C GLY A 41 8.09 24.92 5.51
N ALA A 42 8.46 25.17 6.77
CA ALA A 42 8.86 26.50 7.24
C ALA A 42 10.09 27.00 6.46
N ALA A 43 11.14 26.19 6.33
CA ALA A 43 12.33 26.55 5.54
C ALA A 43 11.98 26.82 4.07
N MET A 44 11.17 25.96 3.44
CA MET A 44 10.73 26.12 2.05
C MET A 44 9.93 27.42 1.85
N SER A 45 9.07 27.77 2.81
CA SER A 45 8.30 29.01 2.75
C SER A 45 9.18 30.26 2.79
N LEU A 46 10.32 30.21 3.51
CA LEU A 46 11.30 31.30 3.49
C LEU A 46 11.94 31.45 2.11
N TYR A 47 12.34 30.34 1.48
CA TYR A 47 12.89 30.39 0.13
C TYR A 47 11.88 30.90 -0.89
N LEU A 48 10.64 30.40 -0.85
CA LEU A 48 9.60 30.82 -1.78
C LEU A 48 9.27 32.31 -1.64
N ARG A 49 9.17 32.80 -0.40
CA ARG A 49 8.98 34.23 -0.13
C ARG A 49 10.17 35.06 -0.63
N GLY A 50 11.40 34.56 -0.54
CA GLY A 50 12.60 35.24 -1.03
C GLY A 50 12.68 35.38 -2.55
N ILE A 51 11.99 34.50 -3.30
CA ILE A 51 11.88 34.61 -4.76
C ILE A 51 10.88 35.71 -5.14
N LEU A 52 9.79 35.85 -4.39
CA LEU A 52 8.67 36.73 -4.74
C LEU A 52 8.75 38.12 -4.09
N THR A 53 9.51 38.26 -2.99
CA THR A 53 9.58 39.49 -2.19
C THR A 53 10.98 39.77 -1.71
N GLN A 54 11.37 41.05 -1.68
CA GLN A 54 12.62 41.45 -1.04
C GLN A 54 12.48 41.35 0.47
N TYR A 55 13.37 40.58 1.10
CA TYR A 55 13.46 40.52 2.55
C TYR A 55 14.02 41.82 3.12
N ARG A 56 13.17 42.55 3.84
CA ARG A 56 13.59 43.65 4.71
C ARG A 56 13.66 43.13 6.14
N VAL A 57 14.87 42.92 6.61
CA VAL A 57 15.15 42.56 8.00
C VAL A 57 15.72 43.79 8.68
N GLY A 58 15.17 44.14 9.83
CA GLY A 58 15.61 45.25 10.67
C GLY A 58 15.44 44.88 12.12
N TRP A 59 16.14 45.59 13.00
CA TRP A 59 15.96 45.43 14.43
C TRP A 59 16.08 46.78 15.12
N GLU A 60 15.28 46.95 16.16
CA GLU A 60 15.32 48.13 17.03
C GLU A 60 15.28 47.62 18.47
N SER A 61 16.15 48.14 19.32
CA SER A 61 16.16 47.81 20.74
C SER A 61 16.60 49.02 21.57
N THR A 62 15.88 49.27 22.66
CA THR A 62 16.31 50.22 23.70
C THR A 62 17.29 49.58 24.68
N PHE A 63 17.34 48.26 24.75
CA PHE A 63 18.11 47.51 25.74
C PHE A 63 19.38 46.89 25.18
N LEU A 64 19.37 46.50 23.90
CA LEU A 64 20.46 45.79 23.27
C LEU A 64 21.21 46.70 22.29
N ASP A 65 22.53 46.68 22.38
CA ASP A 65 23.39 47.25 21.36
C ASP A 65 23.67 46.25 20.23
N ALA A 66 24.31 46.73 19.16
CA ALA A 66 24.58 45.90 18.00
C ALA A 66 25.60 44.79 18.26
N ALA A 67 26.52 44.97 19.20
CA ALA A 67 27.49 43.94 19.56
C ALA A 67 26.79 42.77 20.28
N GLN A 68 25.83 43.08 21.14
CA GLN A 68 24.99 42.10 21.82
C GLN A 68 24.09 41.35 20.83
N VAL A 69 23.43 42.05 19.90
CA VAL A 69 22.63 41.39 18.84
C VAL A 69 23.51 40.51 17.96
N HIS A 70 24.68 41.00 17.54
CA HIS A 70 25.64 40.21 16.78
C HIS A 70 26.10 38.96 17.53
N GLY A 71 26.37 39.07 18.85
CA GLY A 71 26.71 37.94 19.70
C GLY A 71 25.59 36.90 19.77
N LEU A 72 24.33 37.34 19.92
CA LEU A 72 23.16 36.45 19.92
C LEU A 72 22.98 35.73 18.59
N LEU A 73 23.10 36.44 17.46
CA LEU A 73 23.01 35.83 16.13
C LEU A 73 24.16 34.86 15.87
N SER A 74 25.37 35.21 16.31
CA SER A 74 26.55 34.34 16.21
C SER A 74 26.35 33.05 17.00
N LEU A 75 25.75 33.13 18.19
CA LEU A 75 25.42 31.95 19.00
C LEU A 75 24.32 31.11 18.35
N LEU A 76 23.24 31.75 17.89
CA LEU A 76 22.11 31.07 17.25
C LEU A 76 22.54 30.30 15.99
N PHE A 77 23.38 30.93 15.15
CA PHE A 77 23.86 30.37 13.90
C PHE A 77 25.18 29.61 14.02
N ALA A 78 25.78 29.53 15.21
CA ALA A 78 27.01 28.78 15.48
C ALA A 78 27.05 27.37 14.87
N PRO A 79 26.01 26.52 15.01
CA PRO A 79 26.04 25.18 14.42
C PRO A 79 26.09 25.21 12.88
N ALA A 80 25.37 26.12 12.24
CA ALA A 80 25.40 26.27 10.78
C ALA A 80 26.76 26.79 10.30
N MET A 81 27.31 27.80 10.96
CA MET A 81 28.63 28.36 10.63
C MET A 81 29.75 27.33 10.84
N ALA A 82 29.72 26.60 11.95
CA ALA A 82 30.77 25.64 12.28
C ALA A 82 30.73 24.39 11.39
N LEU A 83 29.54 23.80 11.18
CA LEU A 83 29.42 22.51 10.50
C LEU A 83 29.30 22.63 8.98
N LEU A 84 28.64 23.69 8.48
CA LEU A 84 28.45 23.93 7.04
C LEU A 84 29.38 25.02 6.49
N ARG A 85 30.29 25.56 7.32
CA ARG A 85 31.27 26.60 6.94
C ARG A 85 30.62 27.83 6.29
N MET A 86 29.41 28.16 6.73
CA MET A 86 28.66 29.30 6.21
C MET A 86 29.18 30.61 6.82
N PRO A 87 29.22 31.71 6.04
CA PRO A 87 29.57 33.01 6.58
C PRO A 87 28.52 33.48 7.57
N GLY A 88 28.97 33.99 8.73
CA GLY A 88 28.11 34.69 9.67
C GLY A 88 27.88 36.15 9.26
N PHE A 89 27.10 36.86 10.06
CA PHE A 89 27.02 38.32 9.96
C PHE A 89 28.25 38.95 10.60
N THR A 90 28.76 40.03 10.01
CA THR A 90 29.74 40.90 10.67
C THR A 90 29.03 41.90 11.59
N LEU A 91 29.76 42.48 12.55
CA LEU A 91 29.21 43.50 13.43
C LEU A 91 28.66 44.71 12.66
N GLU A 92 29.38 45.17 11.63
CA GLU A 92 28.96 46.28 10.77
C GLU A 92 27.66 45.97 10.03
N GLN A 93 27.52 44.74 9.51
CA GLN A 93 26.29 44.29 8.88
C GLN A 93 25.12 44.28 9.85
N VAL A 94 25.32 43.87 11.11
CA VAL A 94 24.27 43.88 12.14
C VAL A 94 23.91 45.31 12.54
N GLN A 95 24.89 46.22 12.65
CA GLN A 95 24.67 47.64 12.92
C GLN A 95 23.83 48.30 11.82
N ALA A 96 24.15 48.02 10.55
CA ALA A 96 23.41 48.59 9.41
C ALA A 96 21.91 48.23 9.39
N LEU A 97 21.52 47.12 10.04
CA LEU A 97 20.11 46.70 10.12
C LEU A 97 19.26 47.53 11.10
N GLN A 98 19.87 48.38 11.94
CA GLN A 98 19.13 49.34 12.79
C GLN A 98 18.49 50.47 11.99
N ALA A 99 18.97 50.73 10.76
CA ALA A 99 18.40 51.70 9.85
C ALA A 99 17.98 51.00 8.54
N PRO A 100 16.83 50.30 8.50
CA PRO A 100 16.45 49.42 7.40
C PRO A 100 16.32 50.14 6.04
N MET A 101 16.14 51.46 6.03
CA MET A 101 16.09 52.28 4.82
C MET A 101 17.47 52.61 4.22
N ALA A 102 18.56 52.44 4.99
CA ALA A 102 19.93 52.71 4.59
C ALA A 102 20.76 51.43 4.38
N ALA A 103 20.22 50.26 4.72
CA ALA A 103 20.92 48.99 4.59
C ALA A 103 21.08 48.60 3.11
N PRO A 104 22.31 48.23 2.65
CA PRO A 104 22.52 47.81 1.28
C PRO A 104 21.69 46.55 0.96
N GLY A 105 20.94 46.60 -0.15
CA GLY A 105 20.14 45.48 -0.63
C GLY A 105 21.02 44.27 -0.94
N GLY A 106 20.93 43.22 -0.13
CA GLY A 106 21.74 42.01 -0.32
C GLY A 106 21.81 41.05 0.87
N SER A 107 21.51 41.50 2.09
CA SER A 107 21.62 40.62 3.29
C SER A 107 20.49 39.59 3.45
N GLY A 108 19.35 39.79 2.78
CA GLY A 108 18.16 38.94 2.94
C GLY A 108 18.38 37.48 2.58
N ALA A 109 19.17 37.19 1.54
CA ALA A 109 19.49 35.81 1.16
C ALA A 109 20.30 35.09 2.24
N LEU A 110 21.29 35.77 2.84
CA LEU A 110 22.11 35.22 3.91
C LEU A 110 21.26 34.83 5.13
N TRP A 111 20.28 35.66 5.49
CA TRP A 111 19.31 35.34 6.53
C TRP A 111 18.56 34.04 6.25
N VAL A 112 17.98 33.91 5.05
CA VAL A 112 17.23 32.69 4.66
C VAL A 112 18.13 31.47 4.73
N HIS A 113 19.36 31.56 4.21
CA HIS A 113 20.31 30.45 4.21
C HIS A 113 20.70 30.03 5.64
N LEU A 114 21.04 30.98 6.52
CA LEU A 114 21.42 30.67 7.90
C LEU A 114 20.26 30.10 8.73
N TYR A 115 19.04 30.63 8.57
CA TYR A 115 17.85 30.07 9.20
C TYR A 115 17.53 28.65 8.68
N ALA A 116 17.55 28.45 7.36
CA ALA A 116 17.30 27.14 6.77
C ALA A 116 18.35 26.11 7.18
N ALA A 117 19.63 26.49 7.19
CA ALA A 117 20.73 25.65 7.63
C ALA A 117 20.63 25.26 9.11
N THR A 118 20.23 26.21 9.96
CA THR A 118 20.05 25.97 11.40
C THR A 118 18.86 25.07 11.67
N LEU A 119 17.73 25.28 11.00
CA LEU A 119 16.57 24.38 11.05
C LEU A 119 16.95 22.98 10.54
N LEU A 120 17.72 22.90 9.46
CA LEU A 120 18.18 21.62 8.91
C LEU A 120 19.00 20.85 9.94
N LEU A 121 20.01 21.48 10.55
CA LEU A 121 20.94 20.85 11.48
C LEU A 121 20.32 20.53 12.84
N LEU A 122 19.56 21.46 13.43
CA LEU A 122 19.08 21.32 14.80
C LEU A 122 17.72 20.63 14.89
N VAL A 123 16.92 20.67 13.82
CA VAL A 123 15.56 20.14 13.82
C VAL A 123 15.41 19.01 12.81
N ILE A 124 15.60 19.27 11.52
CA ILE A 124 15.22 18.31 10.48
C ILE A 124 16.09 17.04 10.58
N VAL A 125 17.42 17.17 10.56
CA VAL A 125 18.33 16.02 10.60
C VAL A 125 18.15 15.19 11.88
N PRO A 126 18.16 15.77 13.09
CA PRO A 126 17.95 14.98 14.32
C PRO A 126 16.58 14.29 14.35
N ARG A 127 15.51 14.94 13.88
CA ARG A 127 14.17 14.35 13.83
C ARG A 127 14.09 13.21 12.82
N LEU A 128 14.72 13.34 11.65
CA LEU A 128 14.79 12.26 10.66
C LEU A 128 15.59 11.06 11.19
N LEU A 129 16.70 11.30 11.90
CA LEU A 129 17.46 10.23 12.57
C LEU A 129 16.60 9.51 13.61
N LEU A 130 15.90 10.24 14.48
CA LEU A 130 15.00 9.66 15.47
C LEU A 130 13.82 8.90 14.82
N ALA A 131 13.28 9.41 13.71
CA ALA A 131 12.26 8.73 12.93
C ALA A 131 12.78 7.42 12.34
N ALA A 132 14.02 7.40 11.82
CA ALA A 132 14.65 6.19 11.28
C ALA A 132 14.91 5.15 12.38
N LEU A 133 15.35 5.57 13.57
CA LEU A 133 15.50 4.69 14.74
C LEU A 133 14.14 4.12 15.20
N ALA A 134 13.10 4.95 15.23
CA ALA A 134 11.74 4.52 15.56
C ALA A 134 11.20 3.53 14.51
N TRP A 135 11.49 3.75 13.23
CA TRP A 135 11.14 2.83 12.14
C TRP A 135 11.84 1.48 12.26
N ARG A 136 13.15 1.46 12.55
CA ARG A 136 13.88 0.20 12.81
C ARG A 136 13.30 -0.56 14.00
N ARG A 137 12.94 0.17 15.08
CA ARG A 137 12.29 -0.42 16.26
C ARG A 137 10.90 -0.97 15.92
N GLU A 138 10.10 -0.24 15.15
CA GLU A 138 8.80 -0.69 14.65
C GLU A 138 8.95 -1.98 13.83
N LYS A 139 9.88 -2.04 12.87
CA LYS A 139 10.10 -3.23 12.04
C LYS A 139 10.49 -4.44 12.87
N ARG A 140 11.38 -4.28 13.85
CA ARG A 140 11.76 -5.37 14.77
C ARG A 140 10.58 -5.84 15.62
N LEU A 141 9.82 -4.91 16.20
CA LEU A 141 8.67 -5.24 17.04
C LEU A 141 7.53 -5.88 16.25
N ALA A 142 7.32 -5.47 14.99
CA ALA A 142 6.35 -6.08 14.11
C ALA A 142 6.74 -7.51 13.73
N ALA A 143 8.03 -7.76 13.47
CA ALA A 143 8.54 -9.10 13.13
C ALA A 143 8.54 -10.07 14.32
N THR A 144 8.64 -9.56 15.56
CA THR A 144 8.63 -10.38 16.79
C THR A 144 7.28 -10.30 17.51
N PHE A 145 6.23 -9.83 16.84
CA PHE A 145 4.92 -9.67 17.47
C PHE A 145 4.37 -11.06 17.84
N PRO A 146 3.90 -11.28 19.08
CA PRO A 146 3.60 -12.62 19.61
C PRO A 146 2.36 -13.28 18.99
N VAL A 147 1.60 -12.54 18.18
CA VAL A 147 0.41 -13.04 17.49
C VAL A 147 0.68 -13.02 15.99
N ASP A 148 0.64 -14.18 15.36
CA ASP A 148 0.70 -14.27 13.91
C ASP A 148 -0.65 -13.90 13.29
N LEU A 149 -0.83 -12.61 13.00
CA LEU A 149 -2.03 -12.11 12.31
C LEU A 149 -2.18 -12.64 10.88
N ALA A 150 -1.13 -13.24 10.30
CA ALA A 150 -1.22 -13.89 9.00
C ALA A 150 -1.82 -15.30 9.08
N HIS A 151 -1.95 -15.88 10.28
CA HIS A 151 -2.53 -17.20 10.46
C HIS A 151 -3.98 -17.23 9.91
N PRO A 152 -4.40 -18.32 9.20
CA PRO A 152 -5.71 -18.41 8.54
C PRO A 152 -6.91 -18.15 9.45
N TYR A 153 -6.79 -18.51 10.74
CA TYR A 153 -7.82 -18.22 11.73
C TYR A 153 -8.05 -16.71 11.91
N PHE A 154 -6.98 -15.92 12.09
CA PHE A 154 -7.09 -14.48 12.35
C PHE A 154 -7.44 -13.70 11.09
N SER A 155 -6.95 -14.13 9.92
CA SER A 155 -7.33 -13.48 8.66
C SER A 155 -8.82 -13.65 8.35
N ARG A 156 -9.40 -14.84 8.57
CA ARG A 156 -10.85 -15.08 8.47
C ARG A 156 -11.65 -14.25 9.49
N LEU A 157 -11.16 -14.17 10.72
CA LEU A 157 -11.79 -13.37 11.77
C LEU A 157 -11.78 -11.87 11.43
N CYS A 158 -10.64 -11.33 10.97
CA CYS A 158 -10.50 -9.93 10.60
C CYS A 158 -11.25 -9.55 9.31
N ALA A 159 -11.37 -10.47 8.36
CA ALA A 159 -12.19 -10.30 7.17
C ALA A 159 -13.68 -10.11 7.52
N GLY A 160 -14.16 -10.76 8.59
CA GLY A 160 -15.53 -10.54 9.10
C GLY A 160 -15.72 -9.25 9.91
N LEU A 161 -14.64 -8.58 10.33
CA LEU A 161 -14.67 -7.40 11.20
C LEU A 161 -14.47 -6.07 10.46
N THR A 162 -13.95 -6.11 9.23
CA THR A 162 -13.62 -4.91 8.45
C THR A 162 -14.49 -4.88 7.19
N PRO A 163 -15.60 -4.12 7.16
CA PRO A 163 -16.54 -4.11 6.02
C PRO A 163 -15.91 -3.68 4.69
N ASP A 164 -14.79 -2.93 4.74
CA ASP A 164 -14.15 -2.30 3.58
C ASP A 164 -12.96 -3.10 3.00
N ALA A 165 -12.57 -4.20 3.65
CA ALA A 165 -11.57 -5.15 3.12
C ALA A 165 -12.24 -6.44 2.67
N ALA A 166 -13.46 -6.36 2.13
CA ALA A 166 -14.18 -7.50 1.58
C ALA A 166 -13.29 -8.18 0.53
N ALA A 167 -12.91 -9.42 0.81
CA ALA A 167 -12.10 -10.20 -0.09
C ALA A 167 -12.83 -10.29 -1.44
N CYS A 168 -12.20 -9.80 -2.51
CA CYS A 168 -12.83 -9.68 -3.82
C CYS A 168 -12.26 -10.73 -4.78
N LEU A 169 -13.13 -11.46 -5.46
CA LEU A 169 -12.77 -12.28 -6.62
C LEU A 169 -12.90 -11.39 -7.85
N TRP A 170 -11.77 -11.10 -8.49
CA TRP A 170 -11.71 -10.31 -9.72
C TRP A 170 -11.53 -11.26 -10.91
N VAL A 171 -12.58 -11.45 -11.70
CA VAL A 171 -12.66 -12.47 -12.75
C VAL A 171 -12.62 -11.81 -14.12
N ARG A 172 -11.73 -12.31 -14.98
CA ARG A 172 -11.65 -11.90 -16.38
C ARG A 172 -11.89 -13.08 -17.31
N PRO A 173 -13.05 -13.13 -17.99
CA PRO A 173 -13.35 -14.18 -18.97
C PRO A 173 -12.53 -14.00 -20.25
N TYR A 174 -12.09 -15.11 -20.85
CA TYR A 174 -11.49 -15.13 -22.18
C TYR A 174 -12.37 -15.88 -23.16
N SER A 175 -12.79 -15.20 -24.23
CA SER A 175 -13.72 -15.72 -25.24
C SER A 175 -14.96 -16.40 -24.64
N TYR A 176 -15.44 -15.89 -23.49
CA TYR A 176 -16.51 -16.52 -22.72
C TYR A 176 -17.48 -15.49 -22.13
N ARG A 177 -18.74 -15.56 -22.56
CA ARG A 177 -19.80 -14.66 -22.11
C ARG A 177 -20.58 -15.31 -20.98
N VAL A 178 -20.47 -14.73 -19.79
CA VAL A 178 -21.17 -15.14 -18.59
C VAL A 178 -22.50 -14.38 -18.51
N ASN A 179 -23.63 -15.10 -18.48
CA ASN A 179 -24.95 -14.50 -18.30
C ASN A 179 -25.21 -14.17 -16.82
N ASP A 180 -26.32 -13.49 -16.51
CA ASP A 180 -26.64 -13.06 -15.15
C ASP A 180 -26.79 -14.22 -14.15
N THR A 181 -27.33 -15.36 -14.59
CA THR A 181 -27.46 -16.57 -13.76
C THR A 181 -26.09 -17.12 -13.38
N LEU A 182 -25.21 -17.32 -14.37
CA LEU A 182 -23.85 -17.81 -14.16
C LEU A 182 -23.02 -16.80 -13.36
N ARG A 183 -23.27 -15.49 -13.50
CA ARG A 183 -22.66 -14.44 -12.68
C ARG A 183 -23.06 -14.56 -11.21
N GLY A 184 -24.34 -14.84 -10.92
CA GLY A 184 -24.81 -15.10 -9.55
C GLY A 184 -24.13 -16.32 -8.93
N ASN A 185 -23.99 -17.39 -9.70
CA ASN A 185 -23.33 -18.63 -9.27
C ASN A 185 -21.81 -18.45 -9.09
N LEU A 186 -21.17 -17.64 -9.94
CA LEU A 186 -19.77 -17.24 -9.77
C LEU A 186 -19.56 -16.41 -8.49
N ALA A 187 -20.54 -15.59 -8.09
CA ALA A 187 -20.49 -14.86 -6.83
C ALA A 187 -20.67 -15.80 -5.61
N GLU A 188 -21.38 -16.91 -5.76
CA GLU A 188 -21.39 -17.98 -4.74
C GLU A 188 -20.02 -18.65 -4.62
N ILE A 189 -19.37 -18.97 -5.75
CA ILE A 189 -18.00 -19.50 -5.75
C ILE A 189 -17.04 -18.51 -5.08
N ALA A 190 -17.17 -17.22 -5.36
CA ALA A 190 -16.38 -16.18 -4.70
C ALA A 190 -16.55 -16.21 -3.18
N ARG A 191 -17.80 -16.34 -2.68
CA ARG A 191 -18.09 -16.43 -1.24
C ARG A 191 -17.51 -17.70 -0.60
N ARG A 192 -17.52 -18.82 -1.31
CA ARG A 192 -16.89 -20.06 -0.85
C ARG A 192 -15.37 -19.96 -0.78
N LEU A 193 -14.75 -19.33 -1.79
CA LEU A 193 -13.30 -19.14 -1.86
C LEU A 193 -12.78 -18.11 -0.84
N LEU A 194 -13.51 -17.01 -0.65
CA LEU A 194 -12.99 -15.82 0.00
C LEU A 194 -13.74 -15.43 1.28
N GLY A 195 -14.87 -16.06 1.58
CA GLY A 195 -15.71 -15.83 2.76
C GLY A 195 -17.09 -15.26 2.42
N GLU A 196 -18.05 -15.37 3.34
CA GLU A 196 -19.47 -15.00 3.11
C GLU A 196 -19.71 -13.57 2.59
N GLN A 197 -18.84 -12.62 2.94
CA GLN A 197 -18.94 -11.22 2.50
C GLN A 197 -18.12 -10.92 1.25
N ALA A 198 -17.60 -11.94 0.56
CA ALA A 198 -16.76 -11.73 -0.61
C ALA A 198 -17.53 -11.11 -1.77
N GLY A 199 -16.92 -10.12 -2.40
CA GLY A 199 -17.43 -9.48 -3.61
C GLY A 199 -16.97 -10.19 -4.89
N LEU A 200 -17.76 -10.07 -5.95
CA LEU A 200 -17.38 -10.47 -7.30
C LEU A 200 -17.26 -9.22 -8.19
N VAL A 201 -16.11 -9.03 -8.80
CA VAL A 201 -15.94 -8.10 -9.93
C VAL A 201 -15.71 -8.95 -11.17
N LEU A 202 -16.65 -8.90 -12.10
CA LEU A 202 -16.60 -9.61 -13.37
C LEU A 202 -16.34 -8.59 -14.47
N GLU A 203 -15.18 -8.69 -15.11
CA GLU A 203 -14.80 -7.84 -16.24
C GLU A 203 -15.49 -8.27 -17.53
N ALA A 204 -15.49 -7.38 -18.53
CA ALA A 204 -15.91 -7.73 -19.88
C ALA A 204 -15.05 -8.89 -20.42
N SER A 205 -15.68 -9.80 -21.16
CA SER A 205 -14.96 -10.89 -21.83
C SER A 205 -13.92 -10.31 -22.77
N THR A 206 -12.70 -10.82 -22.69
CA THR A 206 -11.64 -10.53 -23.66
C THR A 206 -11.92 -11.34 -24.92
N ASP A 207 -11.98 -10.67 -26.07
CA ASP A 207 -12.20 -11.34 -27.35
C ASP A 207 -10.93 -12.09 -27.79
N TYR A 208 -11.12 -13.08 -28.66
CA TYR A 208 -10.01 -13.90 -29.17
C TYR A 208 -8.99 -13.03 -29.92
N GLY A 209 -7.71 -13.12 -29.52
CA GLY A 209 -6.61 -12.35 -30.12
C GLY A 209 -6.63 -10.85 -29.79
N ALA A 210 -7.48 -10.40 -28.86
CA ALA A 210 -7.48 -9.03 -28.39
C ALA A 210 -6.50 -8.85 -27.21
N ASP A 211 -5.80 -7.71 -27.20
CA ASP A 211 -4.98 -7.32 -26.05
C ASP A 211 -5.86 -7.01 -24.83
N ILE A 212 -5.33 -7.35 -23.65
CA ILE A 212 -6.00 -7.06 -22.40
C ILE A 212 -5.97 -5.53 -22.15
N ALA A 213 -7.14 -4.89 -22.13
CA ALA A 213 -7.27 -3.52 -21.66
C ALA A 213 -6.73 -3.41 -20.22
N ALA A 214 -6.05 -2.32 -19.89
CA ALA A 214 -5.32 -2.07 -18.64
C ALA A 214 -6.22 -1.91 -17.39
N ALA A 215 -7.16 -2.83 -17.17
CA ALA A 215 -7.91 -2.93 -15.93
C ALA A 215 -6.97 -3.44 -14.83
N VAL A 216 -6.81 -2.62 -13.78
CA VAL A 216 -5.97 -2.92 -12.62
C VAL A 216 -6.82 -3.61 -11.58
N ALA A 217 -6.43 -4.82 -11.19
CA ALA A 217 -7.11 -5.55 -10.13
C ALA A 217 -7.08 -4.75 -8.81
N PRO A 218 -8.18 -4.73 -8.02
CA PRO A 218 -8.19 -4.09 -6.72
C PRO A 218 -7.08 -4.66 -5.81
N ALA A 219 -6.47 -3.79 -4.99
CA ALA A 219 -5.42 -4.20 -4.07
C ALA A 219 -5.93 -5.29 -3.11
N GLY A 220 -5.32 -6.48 -3.16
CA GLY A 220 -5.71 -7.62 -2.32
C GLY A 220 -6.76 -8.56 -2.93
N ALA A 221 -7.29 -8.26 -4.12
CA ALA A 221 -8.20 -9.15 -4.85
C ALA A 221 -7.51 -10.45 -5.30
N LEU A 222 -8.28 -11.54 -5.38
CA LEU A 222 -7.86 -12.76 -6.05
C LEU A 222 -8.18 -12.64 -7.54
N CYS A 223 -7.15 -12.56 -8.38
CA CYS A 223 -7.31 -12.49 -9.82
C CYS A 223 -7.59 -13.89 -10.39
N ALA A 224 -8.66 -14.03 -11.17
CA ALA A 224 -9.03 -15.28 -11.81
C ALA A 224 -9.23 -15.09 -13.33
N ALA A 225 -8.59 -15.94 -14.11
CA ALA A 225 -8.88 -16.14 -15.52
C ALA A 225 -10.04 -17.13 -15.65
N LEU A 226 -11.09 -16.79 -16.38
CA LEU A 226 -12.22 -17.70 -16.60
C LEU A 226 -12.23 -18.22 -18.04
N PHE A 227 -12.18 -19.54 -18.20
CA PHE A 227 -12.19 -20.21 -19.49
C PHE A 227 -13.33 -21.22 -19.60
N PRO A 228 -13.94 -21.41 -20.78
CA PRO A 228 -14.89 -22.49 -20.99
C PRO A 228 -14.14 -23.80 -21.27
N LEU A 229 -14.53 -24.91 -20.64
CA LEU A 229 -13.90 -26.22 -20.86
C LEU A 229 -13.94 -26.66 -22.33
N SER A 230 -14.93 -26.17 -23.10
CA SER A 230 -15.04 -26.44 -24.54
C SER A 230 -13.93 -25.82 -25.39
N ALA A 231 -13.20 -24.81 -24.89
CA ALA A 231 -12.07 -24.23 -25.60
C ALA A 231 -10.84 -25.13 -25.48
N THR A 232 -10.07 -25.22 -26.56
CA THR A 232 -8.80 -25.95 -26.58
C THR A 232 -7.70 -24.98 -26.14
N PRO A 233 -6.92 -25.30 -25.09
CA PRO A 233 -5.89 -24.40 -24.61
C PRO A 233 -4.74 -24.30 -25.63
N GLU A 234 -4.36 -23.07 -25.94
CA GLU A 234 -3.37 -22.72 -26.97
C GLU A 234 -2.36 -21.72 -26.39
N PRO A 235 -1.04 -21.95 -26.54
CA PRO A 235 0.00 -21.08 -25.99
C PRO A 235 -0.12 -19.62 -26.46
N GLU A 236 -0.39 -19.41 -27.75
CA GLU A 236 -0.44 -18.10 -28.40
C GLU A 236 -1.64 -17.26 -27.95
N ASN A 237 -2.66 -17.89 -27.37
CA ASN A 237 -3.91 -17.23 -26.98
C ASN A 237 -4.11 -17.28 -25.46
N HIS A 238 -4.39 -18.48 -24.95
CA HIS A 238 -4.69 -18.70 -23.53
C HIS A 238 -3.45 -18.50 -22.67
N GLY A 239 -2.28 -18.87 -23.21
CA GLY A 239 -0.99 -18.73 -22.55
C GLY A 239 -0.61 -17.26 -22.43
N GLU A 240 -0.62 -16.54 -23.56
CA GLU A 240 -0.39 -15.09 -23.57
C GLU A 240 -1.37 -14.35 -22.65
N PHE A 241 -2.65 -14.71 -22.67
CA PHE A 241 -3.64 -14.12 -21.77
C PHE A 241 -3.27 -14.33 -20.29
N LEU A 242 -2.93 -15.56 -19.88
CA LEU A 242 -2.48 -15.85 -18.51
C LEU A 242 -1.22 -15.06 -18.13
N ASP A 243 -0.24 -14.99 -19.04
CA ASP A 243 1.03 -14.28 -18.80
C ASP A 243 0.81 -12.76 -18.69
N GLN A 244 -0.10 -12.19 -19.48
CA GLN A 244 -0.50 -10.80 -19.36
C GLN A 244 -1.18 -10.52 -18.01
N LEU A 245 -2.07 -11.39 -17.54
CA LEU A 245 -2.69 -11.27 -16.21
C LEU A 245 -1.65 -11.34 -15.09
N LYS A 246 -0.66 -12.23 -15.23
CA LYS A 246 0.39 -12.45 -14.24
C LYS A 246 1.28 -11.24 -14.00
N ARG A 247 1.44 -10.36 -15.01
CA ARG A 247 2.15 -9.08 -14.83
C ARG A 247 1.48 -8.17 -13.80
N ALA A 248 0.17 -8.31 -13.59
CA ALA A 248 -0.59 -7.55 -12.61
C ALA A 248 -0.62 -8.20 -11.21
N GLY A 249 -0.28 -9.49 -11.09
CA GLY A 249 -0.23 -10.20 -9.81
C GLY A 249 -0.45 -11.72 -9.93
N ALA A 250 -0.62 -12.39 -8.79
CA ALA A 250 -0.92 -13.82 -8.77
C ALA A 250 -2.32 -14.11 -9.36
N VAL A 251 -2.40 -15.08 -10.26
CA VAL A 251 -3.61 -15.44 -11.02
C VAL A 251 -3.93 -16.92 -10.81
N VAL A 252 -5.22 -17.23 -10.73
CA VAL A 252 -5.74 -18.60 -10.79
C VAL A 252 -6.58 -18.80 -12.06
N ALA A 253 -6.61 -20.01 -12.60
CA ALA A 253 -7.47 -20.37 -13.72
C ALA A 253 -8.73 -21.07 -13.20
N LEU A 254 -9.90 -20.53 -13.54
CA LEU A 254 -11.20 -21.17 -13.36
C LEU A 254 -11.64 -21.71 -14.72
N VAL A 255 -11.81 -23.03 -14.82
CA VAL A 255 -12.26 -23.69 -16.05
C VAL A 255 -13.69 -24.17 -15.86
N ASP A 256 -14.63 -23.56 -16.57
CA ASP A 256 -16.06 -23.86 -16.44
C ASP A 256 -16.50 -24.99 -17.36
N GLU A 257 -16.96 -26.09 -16.77
CA GLU A 257 -17.48 -27.24 -17.50
C GLU A 257 -18.98 -27.16 -17.85
N SER A 258 -19.72 -26.21 -17.26
CA SER A 258 -21.19 -26.18 -17.30
C SER A 258 -21.75 -26.26 -18.72
N GLY A 259 -21.34 -25.32 -19.58
CA GLY A 259 -21.77 -25.29 -20.98
C GLY A 259 -21.19 -26.41 -21.86
N TYR A 260 -20.18 -27.14 -21.41
CA TYR A 260 -19.67 -28.32 -22.11
C TYR A 260 -20.53 -29.56 -21.79
N LEU A 261 -20.89 -29.74 -20.52
CA LEU A 261 -21.75 -30.84 -20.09
C LEU A 261 -23.18 -30.71 -20.64
N GLU A 262 -23.73 -29.50 -20.67
CA GLU A 262 -25.05 -29.23 -21.25
C GLU A 262 -25.14 -29.68 -22.71
N ARG A 263 -24.07 -29.46 -23.50
CA ARG A 263 -24.02 -29.83 -24.93
C ARG A 263 -23.83 -31.33 -25.19
N LEU A 264 -23.22 -32.08 -24.27
CA LEU A 264 -22.82 -33.47 -24.50
C LEU A 264 -23.73 -34.52 -23.86
N GLY A 265 -24.58 -34.15 -22.91
CA GLY A 265 -25.53 -35.06 -22.28
C GLY A 265 -24.88 -36.32 -21.67
N SER A 266 -25.37 -37.50 -21.99
CA SER A 266 -24.95 -38.77 -21.37
C SER A 266 -23.54 -39.26 -21.74
N GLN A 267 -22.91 -38.71 -22.79
CA GLN A 267 -21.52 -39.01 -23.16
C GLN A 267 -20.50 -38.04 -22.55
N ALA A 268 -20.95 -37.12 -21.69
CA ALA A 268 -20.16 -35.99 -21.26
C ALA A 268 -19.06 -36.32 -20.23
N ALA A 269 -19.28 -37.30 -19.34
CA ALA A 269 -18.40 -37.51 -18.18
C ALA A 269 -16.96 -37.90 -18.56
N GLY A 270 -16.79 -38.89 -19.44
CA GLY A 270 -15.45 -39.35 -19.85
C GLY A 270 -14.67 -38.29 -20.65
N ARG A 271 -15.36 -37.62 -21.60
CA ARG A 271 -14.73 -36.57 -22.42
C ARG A 271 -14.44 -35.28 -21.65
N ALA A 272 -15.27 -34.95 -20.66
CA ALA A 272 -15.03 -33.79 -19.79
C ALA A 272 -13.77 -34.02 -18.94
N ALA A 273 -13.57 -35.22 -18.40
CA ALA A 273 -12.38 -35.57 -17.63
C ALA A 273 -11.10 -35.46 -18.47
N GLU A 274 -11.11 -35.96 -19.72
CA GLU A 274 -9.98 -35.83 -20.65
C GLU A 274 -9.64 -34.36 -20.94
N ARG A 275 -10.65 -33.52 -21.20
CA ARG A 275 -10.44 -32.09 -21.42
C ARG A 275 -9.96 -31.37 -20.17
N ALA A 276 -10.49 -31.71 -19.00
CA ALA A 276 -10.03 -31.16 -17.73
C ALA A 276 -8.56 -31.52 -17.48
N ALA A 277 -8.13 -32.73 -17.84
CA ALA A 277 -6.74 -33.13 -17.75
C ALA A 277 -5.83 -32.32 -18.70
N LEU A 278 -6.28 -32.04 -19.93
CA LEU A 278 -5.56 -31.16 -20.86
C LEU A 278 -5.38 -29.76 -20.29
N TRP A 279 -6.45 -29.18 -19.73
CA TRP A 279 -6.40 -27.88 -19.07
C TRP A 279 -5.48 -27.87 -17.84
N ARG A 280 -5.53 -28.91 -17.00
CA ARG A 280 -4.61 -29.04 -15.84
C ARG A 280 -3.15 -29.05 -16.28
N GLN A 281 -2.82 -29.82 -17.32
CA GLN A 281 -1.46 -29.87 -17.87
C GLN A 281 -1.02 -28.53 -18.45
N PHE A 282 -1.92 -27.84 -19.16
CA PHE A 282 -1.65 -26.52 -19.73
C PHE A 282 -1.38 -25.48 -18.64
N CYS A 283 -2.26 -25.36 -17.65
CA CYS A 283 -2.10 -24.43 -16.54
C CYS A 283 -0.85 -24.72 -15.70
N ALA A 284 -0.51 -26.01 -15.51
CA ALA A 284 0.73 -26.40 -14.84
C ALA A 284 2.00 -25.93 -15.59
N ARG A 285 2.02 -26.02 -16.93
CA ARG A 285 3.13 -25.49 -17.75
C ARG A 285 3.27 -23.97 -17.65
N HIS A 286 2.14 -23.28 -17.50
CA HIS A 286 2.10 -21.84 -17.25
C HIS A 286 2.18 -21.50 -15.77
N GLU A 287 2.59 -22.41 -14.87
CA GLU A 287 2.72 -22.17 -13.42
C GLU A 287 1.48 -21.47 -12.81
N THR A 288 0.29 -21.86 -13.24
CA THR A 288 -0.98 -21.24 -12.83
C THR A 288 -1.84 -22.29 -12.14
N PRO A 289 -2.19 -22.10 -10.86
CA PRO A 289 -3.16 -22.95 -10.18
C PRO A 289 -4.49 -22.99 -10.94
N MET A 290 -5.07 -24.16 -11.11
CA MET A 290 -6.33 -24.35 -11.84
C MET A 290 -7.37 -25.01 -10.94
N ALA A 291 -8.61 -24.50 -10.93
CA ALA A 291 -9.78 -25.25 -10.48
C ALA A 291 -10.73 -25.51 -11.64
N LEU A 292 -11.25 -26.72 -11.68
CA LEU A 292 -12.44 -27.04 -12.45
C LEU A 292 -13.65 -26.52 -11.66
N VAL A 293 -14.52 -25.77 -12.33
CA VAL A 293 -15.76 -25.27 -11.74
C VAL A 293 -16.94 -25.62 -12.64
N ASN A 294 -18.12 -25.72 -12.05
CA ASN A 294 -19.35 -25.83 -12.80
C ASN A 294 -20.23 -24.64 -12.43
N LEU A 295 -20.33 -23.65 -13.32
CA LEU A 295 -21.11 -22.45 -13.03
C LEU A 295 -22.62 -22.70 -13.01
N ALA A 296 -23.11 -23.83 -13.52
CA ALA A 296 -24.52 -24.23 -13.39
C ALA A 296 -24.80 -24.99 -12.07
N ASP A 297 -23.79 -25.69 -11.54
CA ASP A 297 -23.82 -26.38 -10.25
C ASP A 297 -22.53 -26.08 -9.45
N PRO A 298 -22.48 -24.95 -8.71
CA PRO A 298 -21.29 -24.53 -7.95
C PRO A 298 -20.80 -25.52 -6.89
N GLN A 299 -21.57 -26.55 -6.57
CA GLN A 299 -21.24 -27.54 -5.54
C GLN A 299 -20.57 -28.79 -6.11
N ARG A 300 -20.41 -28.88 -7.42
CA ARG A 300 -19.98 -30.12 -8.08
C ARG A 300 -18.51 -30.50 -7.85
N HIS A 301 -17.63 -29.51 -7.69
CA HIS A 301 -16.17 -29.69 -7.52
C HIS A 301 -15.64 -28.93 -6.29
N PRO A 302 -16.08 -29.27 -5.07
CA PRO A 302 -15.64 -28.57 -3.86
C PRO A 302 -14.13 -28.78 -3.59
N GLU A 303 -13.59 -29.96 -3.92
CA GLU A 303 -12.19 -30.31 -3.72
C GLU A 303 -11.22 -29.47 -4.58
N ASP A 304 -11.57 -29.15 -5.83
CA ASP A 304 -10.73 -28.32 -6.70
C ASP A 304 -10.70 -26.86 -6.19
N ILE A 305 -11.82 -26.39 -5.63
CA ILE A 305 -11.93 -25.06 -5.00
C ILE A 305 -11.07 -25.01 -3.72
N GLU A 306 -11.12 -26.04 -2.89
CA GLU A 306 -10.29 -26.16 -1.67
C GLU A 306 -8.79 -26.30 -1.98
N ALA A 307 -8.43 -27.02 -3.05
CA ALA A 307 -7.06 -27.18 -3.51
C ALA A 307 -6.45 -25.82 -3.93
N LEU A 308 -7.22 -24.97 -4.62
CA LEU A 308 -6.79 -23.60 -4.95
C LEU A 308 -6.45 -22.77 -3.71
N LEU A 309 -7.24 -22.91 -2.63
CA LEU A 309 -6.98 -22.20 -1.37
C LEU A 309 -5.66 -22.64 -0.74
N THR A 310 -5.34 -23.93 -0.85
CA THR A 310 -4.09 -24.49 -0.31
C THR A 310 -2.88 -24.05 -1.13
N GLN A 311 -2.97 -24.08 -2.47
CA GLN A 311 -1.86 -23.66 -3.35
C GLN A 311 -1.55 -22.16 -3.23
N ARG A 312 -2.55 -21.32 -2.98
CA ARG A 312 -2.34 -19.89 -2.69
C ARG A 312 -1.48 -19.65 -1.44
N GLN A 313 -1.51 -20.56 -0.46
CA GLN A 313 -0.74 -20.44 0.78
C GLN A 313 0.74 -20.80 0.60
N ALA A 314 1.10 -21.60 -0.42
CA ALA A 314 2.48 -22.02 -0.68
C ALA A 314 3.31 -20.98 -1.47
N VAL A 315 2.64 -20.03 -2.12
CA VAL A 315 3.28 -19.01 -3.00
C VAL A 315 3.45 -17.65 -2.28
N ARG A 316 2.94 -17.51 -1.05
CA ARG A 316 3.09 -16.30 -0.21
C ARG A 316 4.09 -16.52 0.91
#